data_AF-N6V503-F1
#
_entry.id   AF-N6V503-F1
#
_cell.length_a   1.000
_cell.length_b   1.000
_cell.length_c   1.000
_cell.angle_alpha   90.00
_cell.angle_beta   90.00
_cell.angle_gamma   90.00
#
_symmetry.space_group_name_H-M   'P 1'
#
loop_
_entity.id
_entity.type
_entity.pdbx_description
1 polymer ?
#
loop_
_entity_poly.entity_id
_entity_poly.type
_entity_poly.pdbx_seq_one_letter_code
_entity_poly.pdbx_strand_id
1 'polypeptide(L)'
;MPHIASTLTNATRYTEWNRGGDGRLIEGRSVVIKGGFGLADKNFVTPTGAILTSISDDELAFLESDHHFKEHLKNGFLKIYKKGAVPGEKAADGMQLGDKSQPLNPMQFQDNDPNKPETLSVSTGSVSV
;
A
#
# COMPACT_ATOMS: atom_id res chain seq x y z
N MET A 1 -15.15 -10.54 11.97
CA MET A 1 -14.00 -9.63 12.08
C MET A 1 -13.52 -9.31 10.68
N PRO A 2 -13.69 -8.06 10.23
CA PRO A 2 -13.14 -7.59 8.96
C PRO A 2 -11.60 -7.59 8.96
N HIS A 3 -11.02 -7.76 7.78
CA HIS A 3 -9.60 -7.64 7.55
C HIS A 3 -9.31 -6.58 6.50
N ILE A 4 -8.25 -5.81 6.70
CA ILE A 4 -7.72 -4.88 5.70
C ILE A 4 -6.41 -5.43 5.18
N ALA A 5 -6.32 -5.60 3.87
CA ALA A 5 -5.07 -5.85 3.17
C ALA A 5 -4.43 -4.50 2.80
N SER A 6 -3.14 -4.37 3.05
CA SER A 6 -2.36 -3.16 2.78
C SER A 6 -1.10 -3.48 1.98
N THR A 7 -0.88 -2.71 0.92
CA THR A 7 0.40 -2.64 0.19
C THR A 7 1.20 -1.40 0.56
N LEU A 8 0.86 -0.75 1.69
CA LEU A 8 1.63 0.39 2.19
C LEU A 8 2.96 -0.08 2.79
N THR A 9 4.02 0.67 2.51
CA THR A 9 5.35 0.39 3.08
C THR A 9 5.42 0.78 4.57
N ASN A 10 4.82 1.90 4.96
CA ASN A 10 4.75 2.34 6.37
C ASN A 10 3.42 1.93 7.01
N ALA A 11 3.44 1.64 8.31
CA ALA A 11 2.22 1.53 9.11
C ALA A 11 1.57 2.92 9.26
N THR A 12 0.31 3.02 8.87
CA THR A 12 -0.44 4.28 8.92
C THR A 12 -1.40 4.27 10.10
N ARG A 13 -1.31 5.29 10.96
CA ARG A 13 -2.27 5.56 12.01
C ARG A 13 -3.31 6.54 11.49
N TYR A 14 -4.57 6.14 11.50
CA TYR A 14 -5.71 6.99 11.21
C TYR A 14 -6.30 7.45 12.54
N THR A 15 -6.36 8.76 12.74
CA THR A 15 -6.73 9.36 14.02
C THR A 15 -7.92 10.29 13.81
N GLU A 16 -8.96 10.12 14.64
CA GLU A 16 -10.08 11.04 14.72
C GLU A 16 -9.63 12.27 15.49
N TRP A 17 -9.81 13.46 14.91
CA TRP A 17 -9.47 14.72 15.55
C TRP A 17 -10.74 15.46 15.92
N ASN A 18 -10.98 15.60 17.21
CA ASN A 18 -12.14 16.31 17.75
C ASN A 18 -11.74 17.74 18.13
N ARG A 19 -12.62 18.72 17.91
CA ARG A 19 -12.36 20.10 18.34
C ARG A 19 -12.75 20.26 19.81
N GLY A 20 -11.75 20.53 20.65
CA GLY A 20 -11.94 20.87 22.05
C GLY A 20 -12.64 22.21 22.25
N GLY A 21 -13.21 22.42 23.45
CA GLY A 21 -13.88 23.68 23.80
C GLY A 21 -12.95 24.90 23.79
N ASP A 22 -11.64 24.68 23.88
CA ASP A 22 -10.57 25.68 23.76
C ASP A 22 -10.09 25.88 22.30
N GLY A 23 -10.72 25.22 21.32
CA GLY A 23 -10.40 25.32 19.90
C GLY A 23 -9.23 24.44 19.45
N ARG A 24 -8.55 23.73 20.36
CA ARG A 24 -7.47 22.78 20.02
C ARG A 24 -8.04 21.47 19.49
N LEU A 25 -7.26 20.77 18.68
CA LEU A 25 -7.60 19.40 18.28
C LEU A 25 -7.18 18.43 19.39
N ILE A 26 -8.13 17.61 19.80
CA ILE A 26 -7.95 16.55 20.79
C ILE A 26 -8.00 15.23 20.03
N GLU A 27 -7.03 14.36 20.32
CA GLU A 27 -7.00 13.01 19.77
C GLU A 27 -8.22 12.22 20.29
N GLY A 28 -9.05 11.75 19.37
CA GLY A 28 -10.14 10.82 19.63
C GLY A 28 -9.67 9.38 19.53
N ARG A 29 -10.47 8.53 18.89
CA ARG A 29 -10.06 7.17 18.56
C ARG A 29 -8.99 7.16 17.47
N SER A 30 -8.10 6.18 17.52
CA SER A 30 -7.14 5.94 16.44
C SER A 30 -7.04 4.45 16.11
N VAL A 31 -6.84 4.15 14.83
CA VAL A 31 -6.70 2.79 14.30
C VAL A 31 -5.42 2.72 13.49
N VAL A 32 -4.60 1.70 13.75
CA VAL A 32 -3.33 1.49 13.06
C VAL A 32 -3.48 0.37 12.04
N ILE A 33 -3.23 0.68 10.78
CA ILE A 33 -3.12 -0.29 9.70
C ILE A 33 -1.64 -0.62 9.50
N LYS A 34 -1.29 -1.90 9.57
CA LYS A 34 0.08 -2.35 9.40
C LYS A 34 0.51 -2.18 7.95
N GLY A 35 1.67 -1.56 7.76
CA GLY A 35 2.43 -1.59 6.52
C GLY A 35 3.59 -2.59 6.60
N GLY A 36 4.44 -2.56 5.59
CA GLY A 36 5.61 -3.44 5.47
C GLY A 36 5.73 -4.09 4.09
N PHE A 37 4.84 -3.73 3.16
CA PHE A 37 4.96 -4.18 1.78
C PHE A 37 6.23 -3.61 1.14
N GLY A 38 7.01 -4.47 0.49
CA GLY A 38 8.24 -4.06 -0.19
C GLY A 38 9.41 -3.70 0.74
N LEU A 39 9.26 -3.85 2.06
CA LEU A 39 10.33 -3.58 3.02
C LEU A 39 11.04 -4.89 3.38
N ALA A 40 12.35 -4.96 3.11
CA ALA A 40 13.17 -6.11 3.47
C ALA A 40 13.24 -6.28 5.00
N ASP A 41 13.10 -7.51 5.47
CA ASP A 41 13.28 -7.85 6.87
C ASP A 41 14.76 -7.99 7.27
N LYS A 42 15.02 -8.37 8.53
CA LYS A 42 16.40 -8.59 9.04
C LYS A 42 17.13 -9.73 8.33
N ASN A 43 16.42 -10.57 7.59
CA ASN A 43 16.95 -11.68 6.80
C ASN A 43 17.03 -11.32 5.31
N PHE A 44 16.84 -10.04 4.96
CA PHE A 44 16.83 -9.54 3.58
C PHE A 44 15.72 -10.17 2.70
N VAL A 45 14.65 -10.66 3.33
CA VAL A 45 13.48 -11.17 2.61
C VAL A 45 12.48 -10.03 2.48
N THR A 46 12.09 -9.73 1.24
CA THR A 46 11.07 -8.72 0.94
C THR A 46 9.70 -9.39 0.80
N PRO A 47 8.74 -9.11 1.69
CA PRO A 47 7.39 -9.62 1.54
C PRO A 47 6.74 -9.02 0.28
N THR A 48 6.26 -9.90 -0.60
CA THR A 48 5.52 -9.54 -1.82
C THR A 48 4.00 -9.65 -1.65
N GLY A 49 3.53 -10.21 -0.53
CA GLY A 49 2.11 -10.27 -0.17
C GLY A 49 1.63 -9.02 0.56
N ALA A 50 0.31 -8.78 0.51
CA ALA A 50 -0.30 -7.68 1.23
C ALA A 50 -0.30 -7.97 2.73
N ILE A 51 -0.04 -6.92 3.52
CA ILE A 51 -0.03 -7.00 4.97
C ILE A 51 -1.48 -6.96 5.47
N LEU A 52 -1.85 -7.97 6.26
CA LEU A 52 -3.22 -8.11 6.78
C LEU A 52 -3.32 -7.52 8.19
N THR A 53 -4.30 -6.64 8.38
CA THR A 53 -4.66 -6.11 9.69
C THR A 53 -6.11 -6.50 10.01
N SER A 54 -6.30 -7.20 11.13
CA SER A 54 -7.63 -7.53 11.65
C SER A 54 -8.18 -6.34 12.41
N ILE A 55 -9.42 -5.97 12.14
CA ILE A 55 -10.13 -4.87 12.80
C ILE A 55 -11.55 -5.30 13.18
N SER A 56 -12.15 -4.59 14.11
CA SER A 56 -13.57 -4.71 14.47
C SER A 56 -14.47 -4.00 13.45
N ASP A 57 -15.77 -4.32 13.47
CA ASP A 57 -16.76 -3.66 12.60
C ASP A 57 -16.91 -2.16 12.91
N ASP A 58 -16.74 -1.77 14.18
CA ASP A 58 -16.79 -0.36 14.63
C ASP A 58 -15.57 0.44 14.13
N GLU A 59 -14.38 -0.17 14.15
CA GLU A 59 -13.17 0.42 13.58
C GLU A 59 -13.26 0.52 12.06
N LEU A 60 -13.91 -0.43 11.39
CA LEU A 60 -14.14 -0.35 9.95
C LEU A 60 -15.06 0.83 9.62
N ALA A 61 -16.14 1.02 10.37
CA ALA A 61 -17.05 2.14 10.15
C ALA A 61 -16.35 3.49 10.38
N PHE A 62 -15.44 3.57 11.36
CA PHE A 62 -14.58 4.75 11.55
C PHE A 62 -13.68 5.00 10.34
N LEU A 63 -12.94 3.99 9.89
CA LEU A 63 -12.03 4.11 8.76
C LEU A 63 -12.80 4.48 7.48
N GLU A 64 -13.97 3.89 7.24
CA GLU A 64 -14.87 4.26 6.14
C GLU A 64 -15.39 5.71 6.25
N SER A 65 -15.22 6.41 7.37
CA SER A 65 -15.50 7.85 7.49
C SER A 65 -14.29 8.73 7.16
N ASP A 66 -13.08 8.25 7.46
CA ASP A 66 -11.83 8.99 7.32
C ASP A 66 -11.48 9.31 5.86
N HIS A 67 -10.99 10.53 5.62
CA HIS A 67 -10.68 11.01 4.27
C HIS A 67 -9.44 10.33 3.67
N HIS A 68 -8.36 10.21 4.44
CA HIS A 68 -7.11 9.63 3.97
C HIS A 68 -7.25 8.13 3.71
N PHE A 69 -8.02 7.44 4.55
CA PHE A 69 -8.34 6.03 4.33
C PHE A 69 -9.09 5.82 3.01
N LYS A 70 -10.10 6.66 2.71
CA LYS A 70 -10.81 6.63 1.42
C LYS A 70 -9.88 6.88 0.24
N GLU A 71 -8.95 7.81 0.39
CA GLU A 71 -7.97 8.11 -0.66
C GLU A 71 -7.06 6.91 -0.94
N HIS A 72 -6.54 6.26 0.09
CA HIS A 72 -5.73 5.06 -0.05
C HIS A 72 -6.49 3.87 -0.65
N LEU A 73 -7.77 3.71 -0.30
CA LEU A 73 -8.65 2.73 -0.95
C LEU A 73 -8.84 3.03 -2.43
N LYS A 74 -9.13 4.29 -2.78
CA LYS A 74 -9.34 4.73 -4.15
C LYS A 74 -8.09 4.56 -5.01
N ASN A 75 -6.93 4.82 -4.43
CA ASN A 75 -5.63 4.66 -5.08
C ASN A 75 -5.18 3.19 -5.19
N GLY A 76 -5.95 2.24 -4.63
CA GLY A 76 -5.68 0.81 -4.76
C GLY A 76 -4.63 0.25 -3.80
N PHE A 77 -4.21 1.01 -2.78
CA PHE A 77 -3.21 0.57 -1.79
C PHE A 77 -3.82 -0.18 -0.60
N LEU A 78 -5.15 -0.12 -0.45
CA LEU A 78 -5.90 -0.81 0.59
C LEU A 78 -7.05 -1.61 -0.03
N LYS A 79 -7.39 -2.74 0.58
CA LYS A 79 -8.55 -3.57 0.19
C LYS A 79 -9.22 -4.15 1.43
N ILE A 80 -10.54 -3.99 1.51
CA ILE A 80 -11.35 -4.43 2.65
C ILE A 80 -11.94 -5.81 2.37
N TYR A 81 -11.81 -6.71 3.34
CA TYR A 81 -12.43 -8.02 3.36
C TYR A 81 -13.40 -8.11 4.54
N LYS A 82 -14.71 -7.95 4.26
CA LYS A 82 -15.75 -7.93 5.31
C LYS A 82 -16.02 -9.31 5.93
N LYS A 83 -15.73 -10.41 5.23
CA LYS A 83 -15.88 -11.79 5.71
C LYS A 83 -14.78 -12.70 5.14
N GLY A 84 -14.23 -13.56 5.99
CA GLY A 84 -13.25 -14.59 5.62
C GLY A 84 -11.79 -14.12 5.73
N ALA A 85 -10.91 -15.04 6.16
CA ALA A 85 -9.47 -14.83 6.12
C ALA A 85 -8.98 -15.07 4.69
N VAL A 86 -8.37 -14.04 4.07
CA VAL A 86 -7.76 -14.17 2.74
C VAL A 86 -6.25 -14.32 2.92
N PRO A 87 -5.59 -15.28 2.24
CA PRO A 87 -4.13 -15.36 2.25
C PRO A 87 -3.50 -14.06 1.72
N GLY A 88 -2.47 -13.53 2.38
CA GLY A 88 -1.88 -12.22 2.04
C GLY A 88 -1.41 -12.08 0.59
N GLU A 89 -0.91 -13.16 -0.02
CA GLU A 89 -0.51 -13.18 -1.44
C GLU A 89 -1.70 -12.99 -2.38
N LYS A 90 -2.81 -13.70 -2.14
CA LYS A 90 -4.05 -13.51 -2.91
C LYS A 90 -4.70 -12.15 -2.62
N ALA A 91 -4.46 -11.61 -1.43
CA ALA A 91 -5.02 -10.34 -1.04
C ALA A 91 -4.37 -9.17 -1.79
N ALA A 92 -3.09 -9.30 -2.16
CA ALA A 92 -2.33 -8.34 -2.97
C ALA A 92 -2.72 -8.32 -4.45
N ASP A 93 -3.43 -9.35 -4.92
CA ASP A 93 -3.81 -9.43 -6.33
C ASP A 93 -4.76 -8.29 -6.73
N GLY A 94 -4.38 -7.58 -7.80
CA GLY A 94 -5.03 -6.37 -8.30
C GLY A 94 -4.84 -5.12 -7.42
N MET A 95 -3.95 -5.14 -6.42
CA MET A 95 -3.60 -3.95 -5.65
C MET A 95 -2.44 -3.18 -6.28
N GLN A 96 -2.37 -1.88 -5.99
CA GLN A 96 -1.25 -1.06 -6.40
C GLN A 96 -0.01 -1.42 -5.56
N LEU A 97 1.06 -1.86 -6.22
CA LEU A 97 2.29 -2.32 -5.57
C LEU A 97 3.33 -1.18 -5.38
N GLY A 98 3.08 -0.03 -5.99
CA GLY A 98 4.03 1.06 -6.01
C GLY A 98 3.44 2.39 -6.43
N ASP A 99 4.00 3.48 -5.94
CA ASP A 99 3.70 4.79 -6.48
C ASP A 99 4.49 5.06 -7.77
N LYS A 100 4.19 6.18 -8.44
CA LYS A 100 4.88 6.59 -9.68
C LYS A 100 6.31 7.10 -9.43
N SER A 101 6.81 7.06 -8.19
CA SER A 101 8.16 7.48 -7.85
C SER A 101 9.15 6.30 -7.80
N GLN A 102 8.64 5.06 -7.83
CA GLN A 102 9.49 3.87 -7.84
C GLN A 102 10.29 3.74 -9.15
N PRO A 103 11.53 3.23 -9.08
CA PRO A 103 12.26 2.82 -10.27
C PRO A 103 11.45 1.81 -11.09
N LEU A 104 11.48 1.95 -12.40
CA LEU A 104 10.84 1.00 -13.31
C LEU A 104 11.50 -0.38 -13.17
N ASN A 105 10.70 -1.43 -13.06
CA ASN A 105 11.17 -2.80 -13.07
C ASN A 105 11.24 -3.36 -14.50
N PRO A 106 12.02 -4.43 -14.76
CA PRO A 106 12.14 -5.03 -16.10
C PRO A 106 10.81 -5.41 -16.76
N MET A 107 9.79 -5.79 -16.00
CA MET A 107 8.47 -6.13 -16.54
C MET A 107 7.73 -4.88 -17.05
N GLN A 108 7.87 -3.74 -16.38
CA GLN A 108 7.26 -2.47 -16.79
C GLN A 108 7.85 -1.91 -18.09
N PHE A 109 9.02 -2.40 -18.53
CA PHE A 109 9.57 -2.09 -19.86
C PHE A 109 9.00 -2.98 -20.98
N GLN A 110 8.38 -4.12 -20.64
CA GLN A 110 7.85 -5.09 -21.62
C GLN A 110 6.49 -4.65 -22.19
N ASP A 111 5.74 -3.81 -21.47
CA ASP A 111 4.47 -3.30 -21.94
C ASP A 111 4.66 -2.23 -23.04
N ASN A 112 3.81 -2.27 -24.06
CA ASN A 112 3.74 -1.26 -25.12
C ASN A 112 3.01 0.00 -24.62
N ASP A 113 3.53 0.62 -23.56
CA ASP A 113 3.02 1.91 -23.06
C ASP A 113 3.56 3.06 -23.95
N PRO A 114 2.68 3.86 -24.59
CA PRO A 114 3.09 5.00 -25.42
C PRO A 114 3.77 6.15 -24.64
N ASN A 115 3.71 6.16 -23.30
CA ASN A 115 4.37 7.16 -22.46
C ASN A 115 5.70 6.67 -21.84
N LYS A 116 6.22 5.51 -22.26
CA LYS A 116 7.46 4.97 -21.70
C LYS A 116 8.68 5.81 -22.11
N PRO A 117 9.66 6.00 -21.22
CA PRO A 117 10.95 6.55 -21.62
C PRO A 117 11.59 5.63 -22.66
N GLU A 118 12.10 6.19 -23.76
CA GLU A 118 12.80 5.41 -24.78
C GLU A 118 13.98 4.68 -24.15
N THR A 119 13.96 3.34 -24.21
CA THR A 119 15.12 2.53 -23.88
C THR A 119 16.16 2.69 -24.99
N LEU A 120 17.17 3.52 -24.75
CA LEU A 120 18.35 3.60 -25.60
C LEU A 120 19.17 2.31 -25.42
N SER A 121 18.93 1.30 -26.26
CA SER A 121 19.79 0.13 -26.30
C SER A 121 21.13 0.51 -26.93
N VAL A 122 22.15 0.77 -26.11
CA VAL A 122 23.51 0.93 -26.62
C VAL A 122 24.04 -0.46 -26.94
N SER A 123 24.17 -0.76 -28.24
CA SER A 123 24.90 -1.95 -28.72
C SER A 123 26.37 -1.79 -28.34
N THR A 124 26.77 -2.31 -27.18
CA THR A 124 28.19 -2.53 -26.88
C THR A 124 28.63 -3.69 -27.76
N GLY A 125 29.19 -3.35 -28.93
CA GLY A 125 29.87 -4.32 -29.78
C GLY A 125 30.91 -5.09 -28.95
N SER A 126 31.17 -6.34 -29.32
CA SER A 126 32.17 -7.17 -28.65
C SER A 126 33.52 -6.45 -28.62
N VAL A 127 33.96 -6.06 -27.43
CA VAL A 127 35.34 -5.64 -27.21
C VAL A 127 36.16 -6.92 -27.16
N SER A 128 36.80 -7.26 -28.28
CA SER A 128 37.85 -8.28 -28.29
C SER A 128 39.02 -7.74 -27.46
N VAL A 129 39.34 -8.42 -26.36
CA VAL A 129 40.52 -8.18 -25.52
C VAL A 129 41.73 -8.85 -26.15
#